data_AF-A0A4Y5T3R8-F1
#
_entry.id   AF-A0A4Y5T3R8-F1
#
_cell.length_a   1.000
_cell.length_b   1.000
_cell.length_c   1.000
_cell.angle_alpha   90.00
_cell.angle_beta   90.00
_cell.angle_gamma   90.00
#
_symmetry.space_group_name_H-M   'P 1'
#
loop_
_entity.id
_entity.type
_entity.pdbx_description
1 polymer ?
#
loop_
_entity_poly.entity_id
_entity_poly.type
_entity_poly.pdbx_seq_one_letter_code
_entity_poly.pdbx_strand_id
1 'polypeptide(L)'
;DQISDAVLDACLEQDPESKVACETCTKTNMVMVFGEISTKANVDYEKIVRDTCRGIGFVSDDVGLDADNCKVLVNIEQQSPDIAQGVHGHLTKRPEEIGAGDQGHMFGYATDETPELMPLSHVLATKIGAKLTEVRKNGTCTWLRPDGKTQVTVEYRNEGGAMVPVRVHTVLISTQHDETVTNDEIAADLKEHVIKPVIPEKYLDEKTIFHLNPSGRFVIGGPHGDAGLTGRKIIIDTYGGWGAHGGGAFSGKDPTKVDRSGAYIVRQAAKSIVANGLARRCLVQVSYAIGVPEPLSVFVDTYGTGKIPDKE
;
A
#
# COMPACT_ATOMS: atom_id res chain seq x y z
N ASP A 1 -8.19 1.79 -2.72
CA ASP A 1 -6.79 1.98 -3.16
C ASP A 1 -6.64 1.93 -4.68
N GLN A 2 -6.59 0.76 -5.32
CA GLN A 2 -6.36 0.69 -6.78
C GLN A 2 -7.36 1.52 -7.63
N ILE A 3 -8.66 1.47 -7.33
CA ILE A 3 -9.68 2.26 -8.03
C ILE A 3 -9.46 3.76 -7.80
N SER A 4 -9.26 4.18 -6.55
CA SER A 4 -8.96 5.57 -6.19
C SER A 4 -7.76 6.13 -6.95
N ASP A 5 -6.66 5.37 -7.06
CA ASP A 5 -5.49 5.80 -7.82
C ASP A 5 -5.71 5.72 -9.34
N ALA A 6 -6.49 4.77 -9.85
CA ALA A 6 -6.83 4.75 -11.27
C ALA A 6 -7.64 5.98 -11.70
N VAL A 7 -8.53 6.48 -10.82
CA VAL A 7 -9.23 7.75 -11.03
C VAL A 7 -8.25 8.92 -11.00
N LEU A 8 -7.33 8.95 -10.03
CA LEU A 8 -6.29 9.97 -9.96
C LEU A 8 -5.44 10.00 -11.24
N ASP A 9 -4.96 8.84 -11.70
CA ASP A 9 -4.13 8.73 -12.90
C ASP A 9 -4.89 9.25 -14.13
N ALA A 10 -6.17 8.89 -14.29
CA ALA A 10 -7.00 9.38 -15.39
C ALA A 10 -7.23 10.90 -15.36
N CYS A 11 -7.34 11.50 -14.17
CA CYS A 11 -7.39 12.95 -14.01
C CYS A 11 -6.05 13.60 -14.39
N LEU A 12 -4.93 13.08 -13.87
CA LEU A 12 -3.59 13.64 -14.08
C LEU A 12 -3.07 13.48 -15.52
N GLU A 13 -3.50 12.43 -16.23
CA GLU A 13 -3.15 12.22 -17.64
C GLU A 13 -3.65 13.36 -18.53
N GLN A 14 -4.82 13.93 -18.23
CA GLN A 14 -5.44 15.00 -19.02
C GLN A 14 -5.23 16.40 -18.40
N ASP A 15 -5.14 16.48 -17.08
CA ASP A 15 -4.96 17.74 -16.32
C ASP A 15 -4.02 17.51 -15.13
N PRO A 16 -2.71 17.77 -15.29
CA PRO A 16 -1.72 17.63 -14.22
C PRO A 16 -2.00 18.51 -12.98
N GLU A 17 -2.81 19.56 -13.13
CA GLU A 17 -3.21 20.46 -12.04
C GLU A 17 -4.46 19.99 -11.29
N SER A 18 -4.99 18.80 -11.62
CA SER A 18 -6.15 18.22 -10.95
C SER A 18 -5.97 18.17 -9.44
N LYS A 19 -7.00 18.60 -8.71
CA LYS A 19 -7.10 18.44 -7.26
C LYS A 19 -8.02 17.25 -7.00
N VAL A 20 -7.48 16.19 -6.42
CA VAL A 20 -8.14 14.88 -6.31
C VAL A 20 -8.05 14.39 -4.87
N ALA A 21 -9.22 14.06 -4.32
CA ALA A 21 -9.43 13.33 -3.07
C ALA A 21 -10.50 12.25 -3.34
N CYS A 22 -10.13 11.24 -4.12
CA CYS A 22 -11.04 10.17 -4.55
C CYS A 22 -11.03 9.01 -3.56
N GLU A 23 -12.12 8.85 -2.84
CA GLU A 23 -12.38 7.70 -1.98
C GLU A 23 -13.12 6.60 -2.73
N THR A 24 -12.91 5.36 -2.32
CA THR A 24 -13.66 4.21 -2.84
C THR A 24 -14.09 3.31 -1.70
N CYS A 25 -15.34 2.85 -1.73
CA CYS A 25 -15.80 1.76 -0.88
C CYS A 25 -16.51 0.68 -1.70
N THR A 26 -16.57 -0.54 -1.18
CA THR A 26 -17.20 -1.67 -1.86
C THR A 26 -17.79 -2.68 -0.89
N LYS A 27 -18.88 -3.30 -1.31
CA LYS A 27 -19.51 -4.46 -0.68
C LYS A 27 -20.18 -5.29 -1.78
N THR A 28 -20.87 -6.37 -1.41
CA THR A 28 -21.59 -7.25 -2.32
C THR A 28 -22.34 -6.47 -3.41
N ASN A 29 -21.98 -6.74 -4.67
CA ASN A 29 -22.59 -6.17 -5.87
C ASN A 29 -22.54 -4.62 -5.98
N MET A 30 -21.60 -3.96 -5.30
CA MET A 30 -21.52 -2.50 -5.27
C MET A 30 -20.08 -1.99 -5.13
N VAL A 31 -19.73 -1.01 -5.96
CA VAL A 31 -18.59 -0.11 -5.76
C VAL A 31 -19.12 1.32 -5.73
N MET A 32 -18.64 2.12 -4.78
CA MET A 32 -18.93 3.55 -4.73
C MET A 32 -17.61 4.32 -4.79
N VAL A 33 -17.53 5.29 -5.69
CA VAL A 33 -16.47 6.31 -5.72
C VAL A 33 -17.06 7.65 -5.26
N PHE A 34 -16.39 8.32 -4.34
CA PHE A 34 -16.89 9.53 -3.70
C PHE A 34 -15.75 10.44 -3.24
N GLY A 35 -16.07 11.66 -2.82
CA GLY A 35 -15.10 12.67 -2.37
C GLY A 35 -15.02 13.85 -3.33
N GLU A 36 -13.87 14.52 -3.39
CA GLU A 36 -13.75 15.81 -4.06
C GLU A 36 -12.75 15.78 -5.22
N ILE A 37 -13.20 16.15 -6.42
CA ILE A 37 -12.36 16.27 -7.61
C ILE A 37 -12.64 17.59 -8.32
N SER A 38 -11.61 18.43 -8.42
CA SER A 38 -11.59 19.62 -9.28
C SER A 38 -10.57 19.39 -10.39
N THR A 39 -11.05 19.14 -11.61
CA THR A 39 -10.23 18.81 -12.78
C THR A 39 -10.85 19.35 -14.06
N LYS A 40 -10.02 19.61 -15.07
CA LYS A 40 -10.43 19.87 -16.46
C LYS A 40 -10.59 18.59 -17.28
N ALA A 41 -10.15 17.44 -16.74
CA ALA A 41 -10.24 16.15 -17.40
C ALA A 41 -11.70 15.74 -17.62
N ASN A 42 -11.98 15.09 -18.76
CA ASN A 42 -13.26 14.43 -18.99
C ASN A 42 -13.12 12.95 -18.62
N VAL A 43 -13.63 12.58 -17.45
CA VAL A 43 -13.40 11.26 -16.83
C VAL A 43 -14.69 10.49 -16.71
N ASP A 44 -14.71 9.28 -17.29
CA ASP A 44 -15.77 8.30 -17.07
C ASP A 44 -15.42 7.43 -15.86
N TYR A 45 -15.86 7.88 -14.67
CA TYR A 45 -15.58 7.20 -13.41
C TYR A 45 -16.12 5.76 -13.38
N GLU A 46 -17.29 5.53 -13.98
CA GLU A 46 -17.90 4.20 -14.01
C GLU A 46 -17.04 3.24 -14.83
N LYS A 47 -16.61 3.66 -16.03
CA LYS A 47 -15.71 2.86 -16.85
C LYS A 47 -14.40 2.54 -16.13
N ILE A 48 -13.78 3.51 -15.45
CA ILE A 48 -12.54 3.29 -14.69
C ILE A 48 -12.73 2.26 -13.57
N VAL A 49 -13.82 2.36 -12.82
CA VAL A 49 -14.17 1.38 -11.78
C VAL A 49 -14.26 -0.02 -12.37
N ARG A 50 -15.01 -0.19 -13.46
CA ARG A 50 -15.23 -1.49 -14.11
C ARG A 50 -13.93 -2.06 -14.68
N ASP A 51 -13.14 -1.24 -15.38
CA ASP A 51 -11.88 -1.65 -15.98
C ASP A 51 -10.86 -2.09 -14.92
N THR A 52 -10.79 -1.35 -13.80
CA THR A 52 -9.91 -1.71 -12.67
C THR A 52 -10.32 -3.04 -12.04
N CYS A 53 -11.61 -3.23 -11.73
CA CYS A 53 -12.14 -4.49 -11.20
C CYS A 53 -11.85 -5.68 -12.14
N ARG A 54 -12.07 -5.49 -13.45
CA ARG A 54 -11.81 -6.52 -14.47
C ARG A 54 -10.32 -6.87 -14.56
N GLY A 55 -9.44 -5.87 -14.53
CA GLY A 55 -7.98 -6.06 -14.54
C GLY A 55 -7.42 -6.78 -13.31
N ILE A 56 -8.09 -6.65 -12.16
CA ILE A 56 -7.78 -7.42 -10.94
C ILE A 56 -8.20 -8.90 -11.11
N GLY A 57 -9.32 -9.14 -11.79
CA GLY A 57 -9.88 -10.47 -12.04
C GLY A 57 -11.26 -10.69 -11.43
N PHE A 58 -11.97 -9.62 -11.02
CA PHE A 58 -13.35 -9.67 -10.58
C PHE A 58 -14.29 -9.65 -11.79
N VAL A 59 -14.60 -10.83 -12.30
CA VAL A 59 -15.32 -11.03 -13.58
C VAL A 59 -16.61 -11.83 -13.45
N SER A 60 -16.99 -12.21 -12.23
CA SER A 60 -18.23 -12.93 -11.94
C SER A 60 -18.58 -12.86 -10.45
N ASP A 61 -19.85 -13.08 -10.12
CA ASP A 61 -20.29 -13.17 -8.73
C ASP A 61 -19.59 -14.31 -7.97
N ASP A 62 -19.25 -15.40 -8.67
CA ASP A 62 -18.55 -16.56 -8.10
C ASP A 62 -17.19 -16.17 -7.51
N VAL A 63 -16.47 -15.22 -8.11
CA VAL A 63 -15.18 -14.74 -7.61
C VAL A 63 -15.31 -13.58 -6.61
N GLY A 64 -16.54 -13.12 -6.33
CA GLY A 64 -16.86 -12.17 -5.26
C GLY A 64 -17.29 -10.77 -5.73
N LEU A 65 -17.16 -10.47 -7.02
CA LEU A 65 -17.69 -9.26 -7.67
C LEU A 65 -17.64 -9.46 -9.20
N ASP A 66 -18.70 -9.07 -9.88
CA ASP A 66 -18.75 -8.99 -11.35
C ASP A 66 -18.56 -7.53 -11.80
N ALA A 67 -17.46 -7.23 -12.50
CA ALA A 67 -17.16 -5.88 -12.96
C ALA A 67 -18.20 -5.32 -13.96
N ASP A 68 -18.87 -6.17 -14.72
CA ASP A 68 -19.83 -5.74 -15.76
C ASP A 68 -21.25 -5.61 -15.20
N ASN A 69 -21.57 -6.36 -14.14
CA ASN A 69 -22.92 -6.38 -13.55
C ASN A 69 -23.04 -5.62 -12.21
N CYS A 70 -21.92 -5.28 -11.56
CA CYS A 70 -21.99 -4.58 -10.28
C CYS A 70 -22.52 -3.15 -10.40
N LYS A 71 -23.19 -2.68 -9.34
CA LYS A 71 -23.62 -1.29 -9.22
C LYS A 71 -22.39 -0.41 -9.01
N VAL A 72 -22.24 0.63 -9.84
CA VAL A 72 -21.25 1.68 -9.63
C VAL A 72 -21.98 2.94 -9.22
N LEU A 73 -21.69 3.44 -8.02
CA LEU A 73 -22.26 4.66 -7.48
C LEU A 73 -21.18 5.75 -7.52
N VAL A 74 -21.50 6.90 -8.10
CA VAL A 74 -20.60 8.05 -8.20
C VAL A 74 -21.20 9.19 -7.39
N ASN A 75 -20.49 9.60 -6.34
CA ASN A 75 -20.87 10.74 -5.50
C ASN A 75 -19.66 11.67 -5.31
N ILE A 76 -19.23 12.29 -6.41
CA ILE A 76 -18.04 13.14 -6.48
C ILE A 76 -18.50 14.60 -6.62
N GLU A 77 -17.99 15.46 -5.76
CA GLU A 77 -18.22 16.91 -5.79
C GLU A 77 -16.92 17.66 -6.13
N GLN A 78 -17.01 18.98 -6.32
CA GLN A 78 -15.81 19.81 -6.48
C GLN A 78 -15.12 20.04 -5.12
N GLN A 79 -13.82 20.28 -5.14
CA GLN A 79 -13.08 20.70 -3.94
C GLN A 79 -13.67 21.99 -3.37
N SER A 80 -13.77 22.06 -2.03
CA SER A 80 -14.18 23.27 -1.32
C SER A 80 -13.36 24.50 -1.76
N PRO A 81 -14.01 25.60 -2.17
CA PRO A 81 -13.34 26.85 -2.50
C PRO A 81 -12.45 27.40 -1.37
N ASP A 82 -12.85 27.20 -0.12
CA ASP A 82 -12.10 27.66 1.07
C ASP A 82 -10.74 26.94 1.19
N ILE A 83 -10.72 25.64 0.88
CA ILE A 83 -9.47 24.84 0.84
C ILE A 83 -8.62 25.29 -0.36
N ALA A 84 -9.24 25.47 -1.53
CA ALA A 84 -8.54 25.86 -2.74
C ALA A 84 -7.81 27.22 -2.59
N GLN A 85 -8.44 28.21 -1.94
CA GLN A 85 -7.85 29.50 -1.63
C GLN A 85 -6.61 29.37 -0.71
N GLY A 86 -6.72 28.58 0.37
CA GLY A 86 -5.64 28.40 1.34
C GLY A 86 -4.43 27.65 0.78
N VAL A 87 -4.68 26.62 -0.04
CA VAL A 87 -3.63 25.71 -0.54
C VAL A 87 -2.91 26.28 -1.76
N HIS A 88 -3.65 26.57 -2.84
CA HIS A 88 -3.08 26.95 -4.14
C HIS A 88 -3.62 28.28 -4.68
N GLY A 89 -4.42 29.01 -3.89
CA GLY A 89 -4.96 30.32 -4.26
C GLY A 89 -5.80 30.26 -5.54
N HIS A 90 -6.60 29.20 -5.73
CA HIS A 90 -7.29 28.93 -7.01
C HIS A 90 -6.34 28.83 -8.22
N LEU A 91 -5.19 28.19 -8.02
CA LEU A 91 -4.14 27.94 -9.03
C LEU A 91 -3.35 29.20 -9.40
N THR A 92 -3.24 30.15 -8.46
CA THR A 92 -2.46 31.39 -8.64
C THR A 92 -1.15 31.41 -7.87
N LYS A 93 -1.00 30.57 -6.83
CA LYS A 93 0.26 30.46 -6.07
C LYS A 93 1.35 29.82 -6.92
N ARG A 94 2.58 30.32 -6.78
CA ARG A 94 3.77 29.65 -7.35
C ARG A 94 4.09 28.37 -6.58
N PRO A 95 4.81 27.39 -7.16
CA PRO A 95 5.12 26.13 -6.49
C PRO A 95 5.70 26.27 -5.08
N GLU A 96 6.60 27.24 -4.86
CA GLU A 96 7.22 27.54 -3.56
C GLU A 96 6.27 28.20 -2.54
N GLU A 97 5.12 28.71 -2.99
CA GLU A 97 4.10 29.37 -2.16
C GLU A 97 2.89 28.47 -1.89
N ILE A 98 2.83 27.27 -2.50
CA ILE A 98 1.77 26.29 -2.31
C ILE A 98 1.83 25.80 -0.86
N GLY A 99 0.73 25.99 -0.13
CA GLY A 99 0.60 25.49 1.23
C GLY A 99 0.28 23.99 1.25
N ALA A 100 0.55 23.33 2.37
CA ALA A 100 0.11 21.95 2.56
C ALA A 100 -1.42 21.82 2.38
N GLY A 101 -1.84 20.76 1.68
CA GLY A 101 -3.26 20.47 1.40
C GLY A 101 -4.10 20.16 2.65
N ASP A 102 -3.45 19.75 3.73
CA ASP A 102 -4.04 19.50 5.05
C ASP A 102 -2.94 19.57 6.13
N GLN A 103 -3.33 19.59 7.40
CA GLN A 103 -2.41 19.33 8.51
C GLN A 103 -2.10 17.83 8.63
N GLY A 104 -1.00 17.50 9.29
CA GLY A 104 -0.68 16.12 9.63
C GLY A 104 0.81 15.92 9.87
N HIS A 105 1.20 14.69 10.17
CA HIS A 105 2.60 14.29 10.24
C HIS A 105 2.83 12.99 9.46
N MET A 106 4.02 12.83 8.90
CA MET A 106 4.37 11.72 8.02
C MET A 106 5.70 11.13 8.46
N PHE A 107 5.91 9.84 8.20
CA PHE A 107 7.14 9.13 8.56
C PHE A 107 7.79 8.43 7.38
N GLY A 108 9.11 8.54 7.35
CA GLY A 108 10.00 7.88 6.42
C GLY A 108 10.86 6.89 7.18
N TYR A 109 10.99 5.67 6.69
CA TYR A 109 11.83 4.67 7.35
C TYR A 109 12.73 3.98 6.34
N ALA A 110 13.96 3.65 6.75
CA ALA A 110 14.86 2.79 6.01
C ALA A 110 15.74 1.96 6.96
N THR A 111 16.19 0.82 6.47
CA THR A 111 16.97 -0.18 7.20
C THR A 111 17.85 -0.94 6.21
N ASP A 112 19.06 -1.33 6.59
CA ASP A 112 20.04 -1.98 5.71
C ASP A 112 19.86 -3.51 5.57
N GLU A 113 18.82 -4.08 6.18
CA GLU A 113 18.56 -5.52 6.21
C GLU A 113 18.19 -6.14 4.85
N THR A 114 17.78 -5.32 3.87
CA THR A 114 17.51 -5.75 2.48
C THR A 114 18.09 -4.77 1.46
N PRO A 115 18.38 -5.21 0.21
CA PRO A 115 18.89 -4.33 -0.85
C PRO A 115 17.98 -3.12 -1.18
N GLU A 116 16.67 -3.30 -1.08
CA GLU A 116 15.66 -2.24 -1.27
C GLU A 116 15.53 -1.28 -0.08
N LEU A 117 16.33 -1.49 0.97
CA LEU A 117 16.37 -0.75 2.22
C LEU A 117 15.02 -0.73 2.96
N MET A 118 14.39 -1.91 3.04
CA MET A 118 13.09 -2.16 3.67
C MET A 118 13.16 -3.30 4.70
N PRO A 119 12.23 -3.36 5.67
CA PRO A 119 12.16 -4.48 6.60
C PRO A 119 11.91 -5.81 5.89
N LEU A 120 12.68 -6.85 6.20
CA LEU A 120 12.58 -8.16 5.56
C LEU A 120 11.20 -8.77 5.76
N SER A 121 10.60 -8.65 6.95
CA SER A 121 9.26 -9.18 7.22
C SER A 121 8.20 -8.56 6.31
N HIS A 122 8.29 -7.25 6.07
CA HIS A 122 7.40 -6.55 5.14
C HIS A 122 7.68 -6.97 3.70
N VAL A 123 8.94 -6.95 3.28
CA VAL A 123 9.37 -7.35 1.92
C VAL A 123 8.88 -8.75 1.57
N LEU A 124 9.06 -9.73 2.47
CA LEU A 124 8.66 -11.11 2.22
C LEU A 124 7.14 -11.24 2.16
N ALA A 125 6.39 -10.66 3.10
CA ALA A 125 4.92 -10.72 3.06
C ALA A 125 4.37 -10.11 1.76
N THR A 126 4.88 -8.93 1.37
CA THR A 126 4.51 -8.25 0.13
C THR A 126 4.85 -9.07 -1.10
N LYS A 127 6.08 -9.60 -1.20
CA LYS A 127 6.51 -10.42 -2.35
C LYS A 127 5.74 -11.73 -2.47
N ILE A 128 5.36 -12.37 -1.36
CA ILE A 128 4.49 -13.56 -1.37
C ILE A 128 3.11 -13.19 -1.92
N GLY A 129 2.54 -12.05 -1.50
CA GLY A 129 1.25 -11.56 -2.01
C GLY A 129 1.28 -11.26 -3.51
N ALA A 130 2.36 -10.64 -3.98
CA ALA A 130 2.60 -10.43 -5.41
C ALA A 130 2.75 -11.77 -6.17
N LYS A 131 3.50 -12.73 -5.60
CA LYS A 131 3.70 -14.05 -6.20
C LYS A 131 2.40 -14.84 -6.31
N LEU A 132 1.52 -14.78 -5.30
CA LEU A 132 0.17 -15.37 -5.36
C LEU A 132 -0.62 -14.86 -6.58
N THR A 133 -0.57 -13.54 -6.80
CA THR A 133 -1.24 -12.94 -7.96
C THR A 133 -0.59 -13.37 -9.28
N GLU A 134 0.73 -13.44 -9.32
CA GLU A 134 1.48 -13.89 -10.50
C GLU A 134 1.09 -15.31 -10.91
N VAL A 135 1.12 -16.26 -9.98
CA VAL A 135 0.83 -17.68 -10.26
C VAL A 135 -0.65 -17.92 -10.61
N ARG A 136 -1.55 -17.04 -10.16
CA ARG A 136 -2.95 -17.02 -10.62
C ARG A 136 -3.04 -16.53 -12.07
N LYS A 137 -2.44 -15.38 -12.37
CA LYS A 137 -2.56 -14.73 -13.69
C LYS A 137 -1.82 -15.47 -14.80
N ASN A 138 -0.73 -16.19 -14.48
CA ASN A 138 0.03 -16.97 -15.45
C ASN A 138 -0.49 -18.42 -15.61
N GLY A 139 -1.48 -18.83 -14.83
CA GLY A 139 -2.09 -20.16 -14.90
C GLY A 139 -1.30 -21.29 -14.21
N THR A 140 -0.27 -20.99 -13.41
CA THR A 140 0.45 -22.01 -12.63
C THR A 140 -0.46 -22.65 -11.58
N CYS A 141 -1.25 -21.84 -10.88
CA CYS A 141 -2.23 -22.30 -9.89
C CYS A 141 -3.62 -21.80 -10.32
N THR A 142 -4.26 -22.52 -11.24
CA THR A 142 -5.53 -22.09 -11.88
C THR A 142 -6.72 -22.03 -10.92
N TRP A 143 -6.64 -22.73 -9.78
CA TRP A 143 -7.67 -22.74 -8.75
C TRP A 143 -7.70 -21.47 -7.90
N LEU A 144 -6.70 -20.60 -8.01
CA LEU A 144 -6.62 -19.35 -7.24
C LEU A 144 -7.66 -18.34 -7.69
N ARG A 145 -8.29 -17.69 -6.71
CA ARG A 145 -9.16 -16.53 -6.92
C ARG A 145 -8.48 -15.24 -6.44
N PRO A 146 -9.03 -14.04 -6.73
CA PRO A 146 -8.30 -12.79 -6.56
C PRO A 146 -7.96 -12.37 -5.11
N ASP A 147 -8.74 -12.77 -4.11
CA ASP A 147 -8.54 -12.34 -2.72
C ASP A 147 -7.50 -13.22 -2.00
N GLY A 148 -6.52 -12.60 -1.34
CA GLY A 148 -5.46 -13.30 -0.64
C GLY A 148 -4.72 -12.42 0.36
N LYS A 149 -4.26 -13.05 1.45
CA LYS A 149 -3.54 -12.40 2.55
C LYS A 149 -2.31 -13.20 2.92
N THR A 150 -1.24 -12.50 3.25
CA THR A 150 0.05 -13.08 3.62
C THR A 150 0.57 -12.42 4.89
N GLN A 151 1.29 -13.19 5.70
CA GLN A 151 1.95 -12.68 6.89
C GLN A 151 3.23 -13.48 7.13
N VAL A 152 4.30 -12.78 7.48
CA VAL A 152 5.62 -13.38 7.73
C VAL A 152 6.12 -12.92 9.09
N THR A 153 6.46 -13.88 9.95
CA THR A 153 7.14 -13.65 11.22
C THR A 153 8.60 -13.95 11.04
N VAL A 154 9.47 -12.96 11.26
CA VAL A 154 10.92 -13.09 11.14
C VAL A 154 11.53 -12.99 12.54
N GLU A 155 12.48 -13.87 12.81
CA GLU A 155 13.31 -13.84 14.01
C GLU A 155 14.48 -12.88 13.77
N TYR A 156 14.68 -11.93 14.69
CA TYR A 156 15.72 -10.89 14.56
C TYR A 156 16.68 -10.91 15.73
N ARG A 157 17.92 -10.50 15.44
CA ARG A 157 18.90 -10.09 16.44
C ARG A 157 19.09 -8.58 16.35
N ASN A 158 19.10 -7.90 17.49
CA ASN A 158 19.51 -6.50 17.59
C ASN A 158 21.03 -6.42 17.74
N GLU A 159 21.70 -5.75 16.80
CA GLU A 159 23.14 -5.52 16.81
C GLU A 159 23.43 -4.02 16.84
N GLY A 160 23.59 -3.48 18.06
CA GLY A 160 23.89 -2.05 18.24
C GLY A 160 22.83 -1.13 17.63
N GLY A 161 21.56 -1.52 17.69
CA GLY A 161 20.45 -0.80 17.07
C GLY A 161 20.09 -1.31 15.68
N ALA A 162 20.99 -1.98 14.94
CA ALA A 162 20.68 -2.53 13.63
C ALA A 162 19.89 -3.84 13.73
N MET A 163 18.97 -4.07 12.78
CA MET A 163 18.14 -5.27 12.73
C MET A 163 18.79 -6.30 11.80
N VAL A 164 19.15 -7.45 12.36
CA VAL A 164 19.77 -8.55 11.60
C VAL A 164 18.79 -9.72 11.55
N PRO A 165 18.19 -10.02 10.37
CA PRO A 165 17.32 -11.18 10.22
C PRO A 165 18.11 -12.48 10.43
N VAL A 166 17.57 -13.36 11.27
CA VAL A 166 18.17 -14.67 11.56
C VAL A 166 17.52 -15.74 10.69
N ARG A 167 16.19 -15.85 10.77
CA ARG A 167 15.38 -16.84 10.04
C ARG A 167 13.92 -16.41 9.95
N VAL A 168 13.17 -17.04 9.05
CA VAL A 168 11.71 -16.95 9.02
C VAL A 168 11.15 -17.97 10.00
N HIS A 169 10.45 -17.47 11.01
CA HIS A 169 9.83 -18.29 12.05
C HIS A 169 8.50 -18.88 11.58
N THR A 170 7.61 -18.04 11.03
CA THR A 170 6.28 -18.45 10.60
C THR A 170 5.91 -17.79 9.28
N VAL A 171 5.34 -18.56 8.37
CA VAL A 171 4.67 -18.06 7.15
C VAL A 171 3.20 -18.43 7.22
N LEU A 172 2.33 -17.43 7.02
CA LEU A 172 0.89 -17.58 6.93
C LEU A 172 0.43 -17.11 5.55
N ILE A 173 -0.38 -17.94 4.89
CA ILE A 173 -1.11 -17.59 3.67
C ILE A 173 -2.56 -18.01 3.85
N SER A 174 -3.48 -17.09 3.61
CA SER A 174 -4.90 -17.37 3.40
C SER A 174 -5.27 -16.85 2.03
N THR A 175 -5.57 -17.73 1.09
CA THR A 175 -5.91 -17.37 -0.29
C THR A 175 -7.26 -17.93 -0.68
N GLN A 176 -8.03 -17.12 -1.40
CA GLN A 176 -9.30 -17.52 -1.98
C GLN A 176 -9.06 -18.55 -3.08
N HIS A 177 -9.94 -19.55 -3.17
CA HIS A 177 -9.83 -20.65 -4.12
C HIS A 177 -11.19 -21.06 -4.69
N ASP A 178 -11.19 -21.81 -5.79
CA ASP A 178 -12.41 -22.46 -6.29
C ASP A 178 -12.78 -23.73 -5.48
N GLU A 179 -13.86 -24.41 -5.89
CA GLU A 179 -14.35 -25.59 -5.17
C GLU A 179 -13.62 -26.90 -5.50
N THR A 180 -12.69 -26.87 -6.46
CA THR A 180 -12.11 -28.08 -7.05
C THR A 180 -10.86 -28.57 -6.33
N VAL A 181 -10.10 -27.65 -5.74
CA VAL A 181 -8.81 -27.94 -5.11
C VAL A 181 -8.97 -28.39 -3.65
N THR A 182 -8.20 -29.39 -3.24
CA THR A 182 -8.15 -29.86 -1.86
C THR A 182 -7.18 -29.03 -1.01
N ASN A 183 -7.32 -29.08 0.32
CA ASN A 183 -6.41 -28.37 1.23
C ASN A 183 -4.96 -28.88 1.15
N ASP A 184 -4.76 -30.17 0.86
CA ASP A 184 -3.43 -30.74 0.71
C ASP A 184 -2.75 -30.23 -0.55
N GLU A 185 -3.48 -30.12 -1.67
CA GLU A 185 -3.01 -29.51 -2.91
C GLU A 185 -2.71 -28.01 -2.73
N ILE A 186 -3.62 -27.25 -2.09
CA ILE A 186 -3.38 -25.85 -1.74
C ILE A 186 -2.07 -25.71 -0.96
N ALA A 187 -1.89 -26.52 0.08
CA ALA A 187 -0.70 -26.45 0.92
C ALA A 187 0.59 -26.78 0.15
N ALA A 188 0.54 -27.80 -0.72
CA ALA A 188 1.67 -28.20 -1.56
C ALA A 188 2.05 -27.09 -2.56
N ASP A 189 1.07 -26.60 -3.32
CA ASP A 189 1.25 -25.57 -4.34
C ASP A 189 1.73 -24.25 -3.76
N LEU A 190 1.14 -23.79 -2.65
CA LEU A 190 1.58 -22.58 -1.96
C LEU A 190 3.03 -22.68 -1.49
N LYS A 191 3.44 -23.85 -1.00
CA LYS A 191 4.82 -24.05 -0.55
C LYS A 191 5.79 -24.04 -1.74
N GLU A 192 5.47 -24.75 -2.82
CA GLU A 192 6.36 -24.93 -3.96
C GLU A 192 6.40 -23.72 -4.91
N HIS A 193 5.24 -23.17 -5.26
CA HIS A 193 5.12 -22.16 -6.31
C HIS A 193 5.06 -20.73 -5.79
N VAL A 194 4.85 -20.53 -4.49
CA VAL A 194 4.71 -19.20 -3.89
C VAL A 194 5.79 -18.92 -2.84
N ILE A 195 5.97 -19.80 -1.84
CA ILE A 195 6.86 -19.53 -0.72
C ILE A 195 8.33 -19.74 -1.09
N LYS A 196 8.69 -20.93 -1.58
CA LYS A 196 10.08 -21.27 -1.96
C LYS A 196 10.68 -20.29 -2.98
N PRO A 197 9.96 -19.83 -4.02
CA PRO A 197 10.53 -18.88 -4.99
C PRO A 197 10.77 -17.48 -4.42
N VAL A 198 10.17 -17.14 -3.28
CA VAL A 198 10.23 -15.79 -2.70
C VAL A 198 11.18 -15.71 -1.50
N ILE A 199 11.12 -16.68 -0.59
CA ILE A 199 11.92 -16.64 0.63
C ILE A 199 13.30 -17.26 0.35
N PRO A 200 14.41 -16.51 0.53
CA PRO A 200 15.74 -17.07 0.39
C PRO A 200 15.96 -18.29 1.28
N GLU A 201 16.51 -19.37 0.73
CA GLU A 201 16.68 -20.66 1.43
C GLU A 201 17.41 -20.53 2.77
N LYS A 202 18.37 -19.61 2.88
CA LYS A 202 19.10 -19.33 4.13
C LYS A 202 18.23 -18.91 5.31
N TYR A 203 16.99 -18.49 5.07
CA TYR A 203 16.04 -18.11 6.12
C TYR A 203 14.99 -19.18 6.41
N LEU A 204 14.96 -20.29 5.66
CA LEU A 204 14.04 -21.40 5.87
C LEU A 204 14.77 -22.59 6.50
N ASP A 205 14.15 -23.20 7.50
CA ASP A 205 14.66 -24.40 8.14
C ASP A 205 13.53 -25.38 8.49
N GLU A 206 13.89 -26.54 9.03
CA GLU A 206 12.95 -27.58 9.44
C GLU A 206 11.99 -27.14 10.57
N LYS A 207 12.27 -26.02 11.25
CA LYS A 207 11.44 -25.45 12.32
C LYS A 207 10.57 -24.29 11.84
N THR A 208 10.63 -23.90 10.57
CA THR A 208 9.73 -22.87 10.04
C THR A 208 8.29 -23.40 10.04
N ILE A 209 7.40 -22.64 10.66
CA ILE A 209 5.98 -22.99 10.80
C ILE A 209 5.22 -22.47 9.58
N PHE A 210 4.37 -23.32 9.01
CA PHE A 210 3.51 -22.96 7.87
C PHE A 210 2.04 -23.07 8.26
N HIS A 211 1.32 -21.96 8.11
CA HIS A 211 -0.14 -21.93 8.19
C HIS A 211 -0.69 -21.63 6.79
N LEU A 212 -1.18 -22.66 6.10
CA LEU A 212 -1.63 -22.56 4.71
C LEU A 212 -3.14 -22.83 4.67
N ASN A 213 -3.91 -21.79 4.36
CA ASN A 213 -5.37 -21.76 4.48
C ASN A 213 -5.90 -22.34 5.81
N PRO A 214 -5.47 -21.79 6.97
CA PRO A 214 -5.82 -22.35 8.28
C PRO A 214 -7.33 -22.31 8.61
N SER A 215 -8.14 -21.54 7.88
CA SER A 215 -9.61 -21.57 8.01
C SER A 215 -10.24 -22.82 7.38
N GLY A 216 -9.47 -23.60 6.62
CA GLY A 216 -9.91 -24.81 5.93
C GLY A 216 -10.68 -24.56 4.63
N ARG A 217 -11.56 -23.57 4.55
CA ARG A 217 -12.26 -23.21 3.30
C ARG A 217 -12.33 -21.70 3.13
N PHE A 218 -11.98 -21.22 1.94
CA PHE A 218 -12.05 -19.80 1.57
C PHE A 218 -12.48 -19.64 0.09
N VAL A 219 -13.73 -20.00 -0.21
CA VAL A 219 -14.27 -19.91 -1.59
C VAL A 219 -14.89 -18.54 -1.88
N ILE A 220 -15.69 -18.04 -0.93
CA ILE A 220 -16.29 -16.71 -0.96
C ILE A 220 -15.24 -15.69 -0.52
N GLY A 221 -14.97 -14.68 -1.35
CA GLY A 221 -13.98 -13.64 -1.07
C GLY A 221 -14.35 -12.30 -1.71
N GLY A 222 -13.40 -11.38 -1.74
CA GLY A 222 -13.62 -10.05 -2.30
C GLY A 222 -14.73 -9.27 -1.59
N PRO A 223 -15.39 -8.32 -2.28
CA PRO A 223 -16.46 -7.50 -1.70
C PRO A 223 -17.65 -8.29 -1.14
N HIS A 224 -17.92 -9.48 -1.69
CA HIS A 224 -18.93 -10.39 -1.19
C HIS A 224 -18.59 -10.85 0.24
N GLY A 225 -17.34 -11.27 0.47
CA GLY A 225 -16.85 -11.75 1.77
C GLY A 225 -16.65 -10.63 2.80
N ASP A 226 -16.13 -9.47 2.41
CA ASP A 226 -15.74 -8.39 3.33
C ASP A 226 -15.92 -7.01 2.69
N ALA A 227 -16.17 -5.97 3.49
CA ALA A 227 -16.25 -4.60 2.97
C ALA A 227 -14.85 -4.04 2.69
N GLY A 228 -14.68 -3.36 1.55
CA GLY A 228 -13.43 -2.70 1.18
C GLY A 228 -13.57 -1.18 1.26
N LEU A 229 -12.53 -0.49 1.74
CA LEU A 229 -12.44 0.97 1.73
C LEU A 229 -11.00 1.41 1.42
N THR A 230 -10.85 2.50 0.69
CA THR A 230 -9.58 3.19 0.47
C THR A 230 -8.92 3.57 1.81
N GLY A 231 -7.59 3.50 1.87
CA GLY A 231 -6.82 3.88 3.06
C GLY A 231 -6.96 2.94 4.26
N ARG A 232 -7.42 1.70 4.06
CA ARG A 232 -7.52 0.69 5.14
C ARG A 232 -6.36 -0.29 5.20
N LYS A 233 -5.28 0.01 4.47
CA LYS A 233 -4.07 -0.81 4.38
C LYS A 233 -2.78 0.00 4.57
N ILE A 234 -2.85 1.17 5.22
CA ILE A 234 -1.73 2.12 5.38
C ILE A 234 -0.42 1.52 5.93
N ILE A 235 -0.49 0.51 6.81
CA ILE A 235 0.70 -0.19 7.31
C ILE A 235 1.28 -1.16 6.29
N ILE A 236 0.44 -1.77 5.46
CA ILE A 236 0.86 -2.58 4.30
C ILE A 236 1.42 -1.66 3.21
N ASP A 237 0.86 -0.47 3.00
CA ASP A 237 1.38 0.48 2.01
C ASP A 237 2.73 1.09 2.39
N THR A 238 3.13 0.96 3.66
CA THR A 238 4.37 1.53 4.20
C THR A 238 5.37 0.48 4.63
N TYR A 239 5.55 0.27 5.93
CA TYR A 239 6.72 -0.42 6.48
C TYR A 239 6.34 -1.67 7.29
N GLY A 240 5.10 -2.16 7.20
CA GLY A 240 4.68 -3.38 7.87
C GLY A 240 4.79 -3.35 9.40
N GLY A 241 4.64 -2.16 9.99
CA GLY A 241 4.72 -1.92 11.44
C GLY A 241 6.09 -1.43 11.92
N TRP A 242 7.10 -1.44 11.07
CA TRP A 242 8.41 -0.85 11.36
C TRP A 242 8.40 0.67 11.20
N GLY A 243 9.37 1.35 11.82
CA GLY A 243 9.41 2.81 11.83
C GLY A 243 8.22 3.38 12.58
N ALA A 244 7.41 4.18 11.89
CA ALA A 244 6.16 4.74 12.41
C ALA A 244 5.20 5.08 11.26
N HIS A 245 3.97 5.47 11.59
CA HIS A 245 2.97 5.90 10.62
C HIS A 245 2.24 7.16 11.08
N GLY A 246 1.95 8.04 10.14
CA GLY A 246 1.33 9.35 10.37
C GLY A 246 -0.19 9.33 10.56
N GLY A 247 -0.83 8.33 9.96
CA GLY A 247 -2.28 8.14 9.96
C GLY A 247 -2.91 8.41 8.58
N GLY A 248 -2.30 9.27 7.77
CA GLY A 248 -2.76 9.61 6.43
C GLY A 248 -2.64 8.45 5.42
N ALA A 249 -3.71 8.19 4.68
CA ALA A 249 -3.71 7.28 3.52
C ALA A 249 -3.13 7.94 2.27
N PHE A 250 -2.75 7.14 1.26
CA PHE A 250 -2.08 7.62 0.03
C PHE A 250 -2.96 7.64 -1.21
N SER A 251 -3.63 6.52 -1.51
CA SER A 251 -4.35 6.36 -2.77
C SER A 251 -5.48 7.36 -2.95
N GLY A 252 -5.68 7.82 -4.19
CA GLY A 252 -6.73 8.78 -4.54
C GLY A 252 -6.43 10.22 -4.19
N LYS A 253 -5.22 10.53 -3.71
CA LYS A 253 -4.79 11.87 -3.33
C LYS A 253 -3.74 12.43 -4.29
N ASP A 254 -4.01 13.62 -4.81
CA ASP A 254 -3.03 14.40 -5.60
C ASP A 254 -1.85 14.90 -4.72
N PRO A 255 -0.70 15.28 -5.30
CA PRO A 255 0.52 15.53 -4.53
C PRO A 255 0.47 16.78 -3.64
N THR A 256 -0.56 17.64 -3.72
CA THR A 256 -0.76 18.71 -2.73
C THR A 256 -1.15 18.17 -1.35
N LYS A 257 -1.66 16.92 -1.27
CA LYS A 257 -1.97 16.25 -0.01
C LYS A 257 -0.69 15.69 0.58
N VAL A 258 -0.19 16.36 1.61
CA VAL A 258 1.09 16.06 2.27
C VAL A 258 1.15 14.67 2.91
N ASP A 259 0.01 14.03 3.16
CA ASP A 259 -0.06 12.61 3.52
C ASP A 259 0.73 11.73 2.56
N ARG A 260 0.64 12.02 1.25
CA ARG A 260 1.31 11.26 0.20
C ARG A 260 2.69 11.84 -0.12
N SER A 261 2.74 13.11 -0.51
CA SER A 261 3.99 13.75 -0.94
C SER A 261 5.00 13.88 0.20
N GLY A 262 4.56 14.28 1.39
CA GLY A 262 5.39 14.35 2.59
C GLY A 262 5.97 12.98 2.95
N ALA A 263 5.12 11.93 3.03
CA ALA A 263 5.55 10.57 3.30
C ALA A 263 6.58 10.04 2.27
N TYR A 264 6.37 10.32 0.98
CA TYR A 264 7.30 9.91 -0.07
C TYR A 264 8.66 10.60 0.06
N ILE A 265 8.67 11.91 0.39
CA ILE A 265 9.92 12.66 0.60
C ILE A 265 10.66 12.18 1.84
N VAL A 266 9.98 11.91 2.96
CA VAL A 266 10.69 11.39 4.14
C VAL A 266 11.18 9.96 3.93
N ARG A 267 10.50 9.13 3.12
CA ARG A 267 11.05 7.85 2.65
C ARG A 267 12.34 8.05 1.86
N GLN A 268 12.37 9.01 0.93
CA GLN A 268 13.57 9.34 0.16
C GLN A 268 14.70 9.79 1.09
N ALA A 269 14.42 10.65 2.07
CA ALA A 269 15.42 11.13 3.04
C ALA A 269 15.99 9.97 3.87
N ALA A 270 15.15 9.18 4.54
CA ALA A 270 15.57 8.04 5.34
C ALA A 270 16.39 7.03 4.51
N LYS A 271 15.91 6.71 3.30
CA LYS A 271 16.60 5.80 2.38
C LYS A 271 17.96 6.35 1.97
N SER A 272 18.07 7.65 1.71
CA SER A 272 19.32 8.30 1.32
C SER A 272 20.33 8.26 2.47
N ILE A 273 19.92 8.50 3.71
CA ILE A 273 20.80 8.42 4.89
C ILE A 273 21.41 7.01 5.01
N VAL A 274 20.59 5.97 4.91
CA VAL A 274 21.06 4.58 5.00
C VAL A 274 21.90 4.18 3.77
N ALA A 275 21.48 4.56 2.56
CA ALA A 275 22.21 4.26 1.32
C ALA A 275 23.59 4.93 1.26
N ASN A 276 23.74 6.13 1.82
CA ASN A 276 25.04 6.81 1.95
C ASN A 276 25.90 6.24 3.09
N GLY A 277 25.40 5.24 3.81
CA GLY A 277 26.12 4.58 4.91
C GLY A 277 26.32 5.48 6.12
N LEU A 278 25.51 6.53 6.30
CA LEU A 278 25.56 7.42 7.46
C LEU A 278 24.94 6.77 8.70
N ALA A 279 23.95 5.88 8.49
CA ALA A 279 23.34 5.06 9.52
C ALA A 279 22.97 3.69 8.94
N ARG A 280 22.69 2.71 9.79
CA ARG A 280 22.17 1.39 9.35
C ARG A 280 20.64 1.36 9.33
N ARG A 281 20.00 2.19 10.16
CA ARG A 281 18.55 2.39 10.23
C ARG A 281 18.26 3.86 10.46
N CYS A 282 17.16 4.36 9.88
CA CYS A 282 16.76 5.75 10.03
C CYS A 282 15.24 5.89 9.99
N LEU A 283 14.70 6.63 10.94
CA LEU A 283 13.34 7.15 10.97
C LEU A 283 13.39 8.67 10.78
N VAL A 284 12.55 9.20 9.90
CA VAL A 284 12.38 10.63 9.67
C VAL A 284 10.91 10.98 9.85
N GLN A 285 10.61 12.05 10.59
CA GLN A 285 9.27 12.63 10.70
C GLN A 285 9.24 14.02 10.07
N VAL A 286 8.14 14.38 9.43
CA VAL A 286 7.81 15.76 9.05
C VAL A 286 6.37 16.07 9.44
N SER A 287 6.04 17.32 9.77
CA SER A 287 4.66 17.74 9.99
C SER A 287 4.33 19.08 9.32
N TYR A 288 3.05 19.27 8.99
CA TYR A 288 2.54 20.45 8.29
C TYR A 288 1.26 20.98 8.93
N ALA A 289 0.96 22.26 8.67
CA ALA A 289 -0.36 22.86 8.86
C ALA A 289 -0.95 23.23 7.50
N ILE A 290 -2.27 23.10 7.37
CA ILE A 290 -2.98 23.45 6.13
C ILE A 290 -2.68 24.88 5.69
N GLY A 291 -2.37 25.07 4.41
CA GLY A 291 -2.07 26.38 3.82
C GLY A 291 -0.67 26.95 4.12
N VAL A 292 0.14 26.26 4.93
CA VAL A 292 1.54 26.65 5.23
C VAL A 292 2.50 25.83 4.36
N PRO A 293 3.40 26.45 3.58
CA PRO A 293 4.37 25.72 2.74
C PRO A 293 5.45 25.00 3.56
N GLU A 294 6.02 25.68 4.55
CA GLU A 294 7.12 25.16 5.36
C GLU A 294 6.63 24.15 6.41
N PRO A 295 7.42 23.08 6.68
CA PRO A 295 7.06 22.13 7.73
C PRO A 295 7.14 22.77 9.12
N LEU A 296 6.21 22.38 9.99
CA LEU A 296 6.19 22.81 11.39
C LEU A 296 7.26 22.10 12.24
N SER A 297 7.62 20.88 11.87
CA SER A 297 8.66 20.11 12.54
C SER A 297 9.33 19.12 11.60
N VAL A 298 10.59 18.82 11.89
CA VAL A 298 11.36 17.73 11.28
C VAL A 298 12.09 17.00 12.41
N PHE A 299 12.09 15.67 12.37
CA PHE A 299 12.78 14.83 13.35
C PHE A 299 13.50 13.67 12.66
N VAL A 300 14.66 13.30 13.20
CA VAL A 300 15.48 12.19 12.72
C VAL A 300 15.91 11.34 13.92
N ASP A 301 15.81 10.02 13.78
CA ASP A 301 16.32 9.03 14.75
C ASP A 301 17.03 7.90 13.98
N THR A 302 18.30 7.66 14.29
CA THR A 302 19.09 6.60 13.67
C THR A 302 19.14 5.32 14.50
N TYR A 303 18.36 5.24 15.59
CA TYR A 303 18.31 4.12 16.54
C TYR A 303 19.69 3.78 17.13
N GLY A 304 20.56 4.78 17.26
CA GLY A 304 21.95 4.61 17.71
C GLY A 304 22.88 4.00 16.67
N THR A 305 22.44 3.84 15.42
CA THR A 305 23.25 3.30 14.32
C THR A 305 23.98 4.36 13.50
N GLY A 306 23.74 5.64 13.79
CA GLY A 306 24.38 6.78 13.14
C GLY A 306 25.89 6.80 13.38
N LYS A 307 26.65 7.07 12.30
CA LYS A 307 28.10 7.35 12.35
C LYS A 307 28.39 8.79 12.76
N ILE A 308 27.39 9.65 12.68
CA ILE A 308 27.37 11.04 13.15
C ILE A 308 26.13 11.23 14.06
N PRO A 309 26.12 12.26 14.93
CA PRO A 309 24.96 12.54 15.77
C PRO A 309 23.71 12.86 14.95
N ASP A 310 22.53 12.40 15.37
CA ASP A 310 21.24 12.62 14.65
C ASP A 310 20.88 14.09 14.39
N LYS A 311 21.52 15.03 15.11
CA LYS A 311 21.35 16.48 14.93
C LYS A 311 22.15 17.09 13.77
N GLU A 312 23.14 16.37 13.26
CA GLU A 312 24.07 16.79 12.19
C GLU A 312 23.67 16.12 10.86
#